data_AF-A0A7Y1SB29-F1
#
_entry.id   AF-A0A7Y1SB29-F1
#
_cell.length_a   1.000
_cell.length_b   1.000
_cell.length_c   1.000
_cell.angle_alpha   90.00
_cell.angle_beta   90.00
_cell.angle_gamma   90.00
#
_symmetry.space_group_name_H-M   'P 1'
#
loop_
_entity.id
_entity.type
_entity.pdbx_description
1 polymer ?
#
loop_
_entity_poly.entity_id
_entity_poly.type
_entity_poly.pdbx_seq_one_letter_code
_entity_poly.pdbx_strand_id
1 'polypeptide(L)'
;MNQAPAPFPPRSGSHPRGPHLTGRFADGSLGEFPLGPTTSLGRHPSNTLRLVDREVSKEHATIEKVGRDFVLRDLNSSNGTFVNGRRVTGEMRLKDGDEIALGSSRLVFHSGEALPGGSNPPTLPGVTVVANAVSMPAFLAQMDQVPQNFRPADQVTDTAALRRDYEKLRIVHEFHRQVSLKGTQDDLFEQILKVAFELLAADHGVILKVGPQGEFIPAAVHHRQGKQVNVMLSDTVLKRVVETGKAVLTADAIIDERFSAAESIVAQGIRSAMAVPLLVNGDIMAVLFLDSRQQINAFSEKDLTILSGIAAQAGIALENAALAEQIRNEAVTRAELSRFLSKAVADAVINGGTEDLRQSRLAEVSCLFADIRGFTTLAESDSPQEVVSMLNSFFTAMADVVFRYEGNLDKFIGDCVMAVWGPPSSHPDDPARALRAALEMQDAVTELNRQRVLDGKKPIEVGIGVNTGQAVVGYMGSAERHEFTAIGDTVNTASRLCGIAKSGEVLASEATVRKSGPGFDVEELPVLQQVKGKEKGVQTFRVHGAELTTSTSRKVR
;
A
#
# COMPACT_ATOMS: atom_id res chain seq x y z
N MET A 1 -8.86 49.96 -45.85
CA MET A 1 -9.92 49.40 -44.98
C MET A 1 -9.36 48.09 -44.42
N ASN A 2 -8.71 48.17 -43.26
CA ASN A 2 -7.92 47.08 -42.67
C ASN A 2 -8.85 46.00 -42.11
N GLN A 3 -8.76 44.77 -42.63
CA GLN A 3 -9.35 43.59 -42.01
C GLN A 3 -8.39 43.06 -40.92
N ALA A 4 -8.93 42.83 -39.72
CA ALA A 4 -8.20 42.29 -38.58
C ALA A 4 -7.74 40.84 -38.82
N PRO A 5 -6.58 40.41 -38.27
CA PRO A 5 -6.12 39.04 -38.40
C PRO A 5 -7.01 38.07 -37.61
N ALA A 6 -7.28 36.90 -38.17
CA ALA A 6 -7.95 35.78 -37.50
C ALA A 6 -7.17 35.34 -36.25
N PRO A 7 -7.84 34.91 -35.17
CA PRO A 7 -7.17 34.64 -33.89
C PRO A 7 -6.27 33.41 -33.98
N PHE A 8 -5.07 33.52 -33.40
CA PHE A 8 -4.22 32.37 -33.05
C PHE A 8 -4.87 31.54 -31.94
N PRO A 9 -4.53 30.24 -31.79
CA PRO A 9 -5.03 29.45 -30.66
C PRO A 9 -4.58 30.10 -29.33
N PRO A 10 -5.45 30.16 -28.31
CA PRO A 10 -5.09 30.72 -27.03
C PRO A 10 -3.94 29.93 -26.39
N ARG A 11 -2.95 30.63 -25.85
CA ARG A 11 -1.91 30.02 -25.01
C ARG A 11 -2.54 29.54 -23.70
N SER A 12 -2.18 28.32 -23.30
CA SER A 12 -2.72 27.58 -22.16
C SER A 12 -2.95 28.44 -20.92
N GLY A 13 -4.22 28.66 -20.58
CA GLY A 13 -4.59 29.50 -19.44
C GLY A 13 -6.09 29.64 -19.19
N SER A 14 -6.92 28.67 -19.59
CA SER A 14 -8.29 28.45 -19.08
C SER A 14 -8.93 27.34 -19.93
N HIS A 15 -9.25 26.18 -19.34
CA HIS A 15 -9.97 25.11 -20.04
C HIS A 15 -11.37 25.60 -20.49
N PRO A 16 -11.71 25.57 -21.78
CA PRO A 16 -13.08 25.83 -22.20
C PRO A 16 -13.97 24.66 -21.77
N ARG A 17 -15.04 24.92 -21.01
CA ARG A 17 -16.03 23.93 -20.56
C ARG A 17 -16.99 23.48 -21.70
N GLY A 18 -16.46 23.17 -22.89
CA GLY A 18 -17.26 22.83 -24.06
C GLY A 18 -16.50 21.98 -25.09
N PRO A 19 -17.19 21.52 -26.16
CA PRO A 19 -16.61 20.65 -27.17
C PRO A 19 -15.45 21.35 -27.90
N HIS A 20 -14.32 20.66 -28.04
CA HIS A 20 -13.09 21.21 -28.59
C HIS A 20 -12.23 20.14 -29.28
N LEU A 21 -11.28 20.57 -30.10
CA LEU A 21 -10.24 19.73 -30.69
C LEU A 21 -8.92 19.99 -29.97
N THR A 22 -8.17 18.94 -29.68
CA THR A 22 -6.77 19.04 -29.23
C THR A 22 -5.86 18.45 -30.29
N GLY A 23 -4.68 19.00 -30.50
CA GLY A 23 -3.74 18.37 -31.41
C GLY A 23 -2.55 19.23 -31.74
N ARG A 24 -1.68 18.68 -32.57
CA ARG A 24 -0.45 19.35 -32.97
C ARG A 24 -0.71 20.21 -34.19
N PHE A 25 -0.58 21.52 -34.02
CA PHE A 25 -0.61 22.46 -35.14
C PHE A 25 0.75 22.46 -35.85
N ALA A 26 0.77 22.90 -37.10
CA ALA A 26 1.94 22.80 -37.96
C ALA A 26 3.12 23.74 -37.57
N ASP A 27 2.96 24.59 -36.55
CA ASP A 27 4.06 25.31 -35.88
C ASP A 27 4.69 24.49 -34.73
N GLY A 28 4.23 23.26 -34.52
CA GLY A 28 4.67 22.36 -33.46
C GLY A 28 4.02 22.63 -32.09
N SER A 29 3.14 23.63 -31.98
CA SER A 29 2.41 23.91 -30.75
C SER A 29 1.26 22.90 -30.54
N LEU A 30 1.10 22.46 -29.30
CA LEU A 30 -0.11 21.82 -28.82
C LEU A 30 -1.10 22.94 -28.50
N GLY A 31 -2.31 22.87 -29.04
CA GLY A 31 -3.35 23.82 -28.67
C GLY A 31 -4.73 23.17 -28.65
N GLU A 32 -5.60 23.84 -27.91
CA GLU A 32 -7.03 23.53 -27.82
C GLU A 32 -7.79 24.49 -28.74
N PHE A 33 -8.71 23.95 -29.53
CA PHE A 33 -9.56 24.73 -30.42
C PHE A 33 -11.05 24.47 -30.14
N PRO A 34 -11.82 25.44 -29.62
CA PRO A 34 -13.23 25.26 -29.32
C PRO A 34 -14.06 25.11 -30.60
N LEU A 35 -15.04 24.20 -30.59
CA LEU A 35 -15.92 23.95 -31.73
C LEU A 35 -17.18 24.82 -31.67
N GLY A 36 -17.48 25.48 -32.80
CA GLY A 36 -18.71 26.24 -33.01
C GLY A 36 -19.83 25.42 -33.68
N PRO A 37 -20.97 26.05 -34.03
CA PRO A 37 -22.07 25.40 -34.76
C PRO A 37 -21.63 24.79 -36.10
N THR A 38 -20.69 25.45 -36.78
CA THR A 38 -20.01 24.95 -37.97
C THR A 38 -18.54 25.35 -37.87
N THR A 39 -17.64 24.37 -37.97
CA THR A 39 -16.20 24.57 -37.92
C THR A 39 -15.58 24.02 -39.19
N SER A 40 -15.05 24.88 -40.06
CA SER A 40 -14.33 24.47 -41.27
C SER A 40 -12.85 24.24 -40.98
N LEU A 41 -12.29 23.19 -41.60
CA LEU A 41 -10.91 22.72 -41.44
C LEU A 41 -10.22 22.79 -42.81
N GLY A 42 -9.07 23.45 -42.89
CA GLY A 42 -8.32 23.51 -44.14
C GLY A 42 -7.10 24.42 -44.09
N ARG A 43 -6.25 24.38 -45.13
CA ARG A 43 -5.02 25.21 -45.18
C ARG A 43 -5.27 26.67 -45.54
N HIS A 44 -6.42 26.98 -46.12
CA HIS A 44 -6.75 28.34 -46.52
C HIS A 44 -7.08 29.21 -45.29
N PRO A 45 -6.66 30.49 -45.25
CA PRO A 45 -6.92 31.37 -44.10
C PRO A 45 -8.40 31.66 -43.81
N SER A 46 -9.31 31.33 -44.73
CA SER A 46 -10.76 31.50 -44.54
C SER A 46 -11.41 30.39 -43.71
N ASN A 47 -10.68 29.32 -43.36
CA ASN A 47 -11.21 28.25 -42.52
C ASN A 47 -11.21 28.66 -41.05
N THR A 48 -12.23 28.19 -40.32
CA THR A 48 -12.36 28.41 -38.88
C THR A 48 -11.15 27.87 -38.13
N LEU A 49 -10.67 26.67 -38.49
CA LEU A 49 -9.39 26.13 -38.06
C LEU A 49 -8.43 26.03 -39.26
N ARG A 50 -7.46 26.93 -39.28
CA ARG A 50 -6.42 26.93 -40.30
C ARG A 50 -5.31 25.93 -39.95
N LEU A 51 -5.13 24.92 -40.79
CA LEU A 51 -4.05 23.93 -40.66
C LEU A 51 -2.89 24.28 -41.60
N VAL A 52 -1.70 24.58 -41.08
CA VAL A 52 -0.53 24.95 -41.90
C VAL A 52 0.19 23.71 -42.45
N ASP A 53 -0.59 22.79 -43.02
CA ASP A 53 -0.13 21.52 -43.56
C ASP A 53 -0.28 21.52 -45.09
N ARG A 54 0.80 21.16 -45.79
CA ARG A 54 0.83 21.14 -47.26
C ARG A 54 -0.01 20.01 -47.85
N GLU A 55 -0.21 18.94 -47.09
CA GLU A 55 -1.02 17.78 -47.46
C GLU A 55 -2.52 17.99 -47.19
N VAL A 56 -2.88 19.10 -46.55
CA VAL A 56 -4.27 19.48 -46.29
C VAL A 56 -4.81 20.36 -47.41
N SER A 57 -5.97 20.01 -47.99
CA SER A 57 -6.70 20.83 -48.96
C SER A 57 -7.03 22.24 -48.46
N LYS A 58 -7.21 23.20 -49.40
CA LYS A 58 -7.58 24.59 -49.07
C LYS A 58 -8.81 24.66 -48.20
N GLU A 59 -9.82 23.88 -48.54
CA GLU A 59 -11.01 23.54 -47.74
C GLU A 59 -11.01 22.01 -47.70
N HIS A 60 -10.85 21.42 -46.51
CA HIS A 60 -10.58 19.98 -46.38
C HIS A 60 -11.77 19.24 -45.81
N ALA A 61 -12.31 19.72 -44.69
CA ALA A 61 -13.43 19.08 -44.01
C ALA A 61 -14.24 20.10 -43.20
N THR A 62 -15.46 19.76 -42.82
CA THR A 62 -16.28 20.54 -41.90
C THR A 62 -16.77 19.67 -40.74
N ILE A 63 -16.82 20.27 -39.56
CA ILE A 63 -17.49 19.70 -38.39
C ILE A 63 -18.70 20.56 -38.08
N GLU A 64 -19.90 19.97 -38.15
CA GLU A 64 -21.17 20.63 -37.89
C GLU A 64 -21.84 20.06 -36.66
N LYS A 65 -22.42 20.94 -35.83
CA LYS A 65 -23.21 20.53 -34.67
C LYS A 65 -24.64 20.22 -35.11
N VAL A 66 -25.04 18.96 -34.99
CA VAL A 66 -26.39 18.47 -35.31
C VAL A 66 -27.05 17.99 -34.01
N GLY A 67 -27.91 18.83 -33.43
CA GLY A 67 -28.52 18.55 -32.13
C GLY A 67 -27.51 18.58 -30.98
N ARG A 68 -27.28 17.43 -30.33
CA ARG A 68 -26.25 17.27 -29.27
C ARG A 68 -24.91 16.75 -29.79
N ASP A 69 -24.84 16.39 -31.08
CA ASP A 69 -23.71 15.67 -31.65
C ASP A 69 -22.93 16.50 -32.66
N PHE A 70 -21.71 16.06 -32.96
CA PHE A 70 -20.85 16.66 -33.96
C PHE A 70 -20.65 15.69 -35.12
N VAL A 71 -20.85 16.19 -36.34
CA VAL A 71 -20.74 15.41 -37.58
C VAL A 71 -19.63 16.00 -38.43
N LEU A 72 -18.64 15.17 -38.74
CA LEU A 72 -17.53 15.47 -39.64
C LEU A 72 -17.89 15.07 -41.07
N ARG A 73 -17.61 15.97 -42.02
CA ARG A 73 -17.77 15.74 -43.46
C ARG A 73 -16.49 16.11 -44.18
N ASP A 74 -16.02 15.23 -45.06
CA ASP A 74 -14.92 15.54 -45.97
C ASP A 74 -15.43 16.37 -47.16
N LEU A 75 -14.76 17.47 -47.49
CA LEU A 75 -15.10 18.34 -48.62
C LEU A 75 -14.38 17.91 -49.91
N ASN A 76 -14.37 16.59 -50.17
CA ASN A 76 -13.69 15.97 -51.31
C ASN A 76 -12.19 16.33 -51.36
N SER A 77 -11.53 16.14 -50.23
CA SER A 77 -10.12 16.50 -50.05
C SER A 77 -9.20 15.57 -50.86
N SER A 78 -8.02 16.07 -51.24
CA SER A 78 -7.09 15.32 -52.11
C SER A 78 -6.54 14.06 -51.42
N ASN A 79 -6.30 14.12 -50.11
CA ASN A 79 -5.72 13.03 -49.33
C ASN A 79 -6.76 12.31 -48.45
N GLY A 80 -7.99 12.78 -48.41
CA GLY A 80 -9.05 12.23 -47.57
C GLY A 80 -8.93 12.62 -46.10
N THR A 81 -10.08 12.69 -45.44
CA THR A 81 -10.19 12.77 -43.98
C THR A 81 -10.36 11.37 -43.39
N PHE A 82 -9.69 11.09 -42.27
CA PHE A 82 -9.82 9.82 -41.55
C PHE A 82 -10.21 10.06 -40.09
N VAL A 83 -11.02 9.16 -39.53
CA VAL A 83 -11.33 9.12 -38.09
C VAL A 83 -10.97 7.73 -37.57
N ASN A 84 -10.09 7.66 -36.57
CA ASN A 84 -9.56 6.42 -36.01
C ASN A 84 -9.06 5.45 -37.11
N GLY A 85 -8.36 6.00 -38.11
CA GLY A 85 -7.83 5.27 -39.26
C GLY A 85 -8.86 4.86 -40.34
N ARG A 86 -10.16 5.15 -40.15
CA ARG A 86 -11.20 4.88 -41.17
C ARG A 86 -11.46 6.13 -42.01
N ARG A 87 -11.39 5.98 -43.33
CA ARG A 87 -11.66 7.10 -44.26
C ARG A 87 -13.13 7.53 -44.16
N VAL A 88 -13.36 8.84 -44.08
CA VAL A 88 -14.70 9.42 -44.05
C VAL A 88 -15.28 9.42 -45.45
N THR A 89 -16.33 8.63 -45.67
CA THR A 89 -17.10 8.60 -46.93
C THR A 89 -18.52 9.07 -46.63
N GLY A 90 -18.76 10.38 -46.76
CA GLY A 90 -20.03 11.02 -46.41
C GLY A 90 -19.99 11.68 -45.03
N GLU A 91 -21.06 11.51 -44.25
CA GLU A 91 -21.20 12.11 -42.91
C GLU A 91 -20.77 11.12 -41.82
N MET A 92 -19.87 11.53 -40.94
CA MET A 92 -19.41 10.70 -39.82
C MET A 92 -19.64 11.41 -38.49
N ARG A 93 -20.38 10.77 -37.59
CA ARG A 93 -20.65 11.29 -36.25
C ARG A 93 -19.46 11.01 -35.32
N LEU A 94 -18.95 12.05 -34.69
CA LEU A 94 -17.79 12.02 -33.80
C LEU A 94 -18.18 11.64 -32.37
N LYS A 95 -17.33 10.85 -31.72
CA LYS A 95 -17.38 10.47 -30.30
C LYS A 95 -16.16 11.04 -29.57
N ASP A 96 -16.33 11.28 -28.27
CA ASP A 96 -15.25 11.73 -27.39
C ASP A 96 -14.02 10.81 -27.49
N GLY A 97 -12.84 11.40 -27.69
CA GLY A 97 -11.57 10.69 -27.91
C GLY A 97 -11.28 10.28 -29.36
N ASP A 98 -12.18 10.54 -30.32
CA ASP A 98 -11.95 10.20 -31.72
C ASP A 98 -10.76 11.00 -32.32
N GLU A 99 -9.81 10.30 -32.92
CA GLU A 99 -8.66 10.89 -33.62
C GLU A 99 -9.02 11.18 -35.09
N ILE A 100 -9.00 12.46 -35.45
CA ILE A 100 -9.21 13.00 -36.79
C ILE A 100 -7.85 13.26 -37.45
N ALA A 101 -7.65 12.63 -38.60
CA ALA A 101 -6.45 12.72 -39.41
C ALA A 101 -6.74 13.42 -40.74
N LEU A 102 -5.99 14.49 -41.01
CA LEU A 102 -6.07 15.34 -42.21
C LEU A 102 -4.64 15.58 -42.71
N GLY A 103 -4.20 14.88 -43.77
CA GLY A 103 -2.79 14.92 -44.18
C GLY A 103 -1.85 14.43 -43.06
N SER A 104 -0.89 15.26 -42.65
CA SER A 104 0.03 15.01 -41.52
C SER A 104 -0.51 15.53 -40.18
N SER A 105 -1.60 16.30 -40.19
CA SER A 105 -2.25 16.83 -39.00
C SER A 105 -3.06 15.74 -38.29
N ARG A 106 -2.94 15.67 -36.96
CA ARG A 106 -3.69 14.77 -36.07
C ARG A 106 -4.36 15.58 -34.96
N LEU A 107 -5.68 15.47 -34.87
CA LEU A 107 -6.52 16.18 -33.91
C LEU A 107 -7.39 15.17 -33.18
N VAL A 108 -7.62 15.34 -31.88
CA VAL A 108 -8.50 14.51 -31.07
C VAL A 108 -9.73 15.34 -30.68
N PHE A 109 -10.91 14.77 -30.92
CA PHE A 109 -12.19 15.38 -30.57
C PHE A 109 -12.57 15.11 -29.12
N HIS A 110 -12.92 16.18 -28.41
CA HIS A 110 -13.45 16.15 -27.06
C HIS A 110 -14.85 16.77 -27.07
N SER A 111 -15.84 16.01 -26.61
CA SER A 111 -17.25 16.39 -26.48
C SER A 111 -17.49 17.37 -25.34
N GLY A 112 -16.61 17.40 -24.34
CA GLY A 112 -16.72 18.26 -23.16
C GLY A 112 -17.66 17.72 -22.06
N GLU A 113 -18.18 16.49 -22.18
CA GLU A 113 -18.88 15.80 -21.10
C GLU A 113 -17.93 14.79 -20.44
N ALA A 114 -17.61 15.01 -19.16
CA ALA A 114 -16.75 14.12 -18.39
C ALA A 114 -17.41 12.74 -18.23
N LEU A 115 -16.78 11.69 -18.76
CA LEU A 115 -17.11 10.31 -18.41
C LEU A 115 -16.67 10.05 -16.96
N PRO A 116 -17.52 9.46 -16.09
CA PRO A 116 -17.12 9.06 -14.75
C PRO A 116 -16.34 7.74 -14.83
N GLY A 117 -15.08 7.76 -14.42
CA GLY A 117 -14.30 6.55 -14.13
C GLY A 117 -13.28 6.18 -15.21
N GLY A 118 -12.11 6.80 -15.13
CA GLY A 118 -10.91 6.40 -15.85
C GLY A 118 -9.75 7.20 -15.28
N SER A 119 -9.07 6.63 -14.29
CA SER A 119 -7.88 7.23 -13.68
C SER A 119 -6.81 7.43 -14.75
N ASN A 120 -6.48 8.68 -15.07
CA ASN A 120 -5.20 8.98 -15.71
C ASN A 120 -4.09 8.55 -14.74
N PRO A 121 -3.15 7.68 -15.15
CA PRO A 121 -2.00 7.38 -14.32
C PRO A 121 -1.15 8.65 -14.14
N PRO A 122 -0.47 8.83 -13.00
CA PRO A 122 0.41 9.95 -12.77
C PRO A 122 1.55 9.88 -13.79
N THR A 123 1.58 10.78 -14.76
CA THR A 123 2.71 10.90 -15.69
C THR A 123 3.73 11.86 -15.10
N LEU A 124 4.93 11.34 -14.82
CA LEU A 124 6.11 12.20 -14.70
C LEU A 124 6.23 12.99 -16.03
N PRO A 125 6.34 14.33 -16.01
CA PRO A 125 6.48 15.11 -17.23
C PRO A 125 7.80 14.74 -17.92
N GLY A 126 7.74 14.25 -19.17
CA GLY A 126 8.95 13.95 -19.94
C GLY A 126 9.04 12.56 -20.59
N VAL A 127 8.05 11.68 -20.45
CA VAL A 127 8.08 10.33 -21.06
C VAL A 127 6.89 10.14 -21.99
N THR A 128 7.13 9.65 -23.20
CA THR A 128 6.06 9.32 -24.16
C THR A 128 6.32 7.92 -24.73
N VAL A 129 5.43 6.98 -24.41
CA VAL A 129 5.43 5.64 -25.01
C VAL A 129 4.63 5.71 -26.31
N VAL A 130 5.26 5.34 -27.43
CA VAL A 130 4.63 5.41 -28.75
C VAL A 130 4.22 4.00 -29.18
N ALA A 131 2.92 3.77 -29.28
CA ALA A 131 2.37 2.53 -29.80
C ALA A 131 2.32 2.60 -31.34
N ASN A 132 3.17 1.84 -32.03
CA ASN A 132 3.05 1.66 -33.48
C ASN A 132 2.73 0.20 -33.82
N ALA A 133 1.64 0.03 -34.56
CA ALA A 133 1.38 -1.20 -35.30
C ALA A 133 2.22 -1.19 -36.59
N VAL A 134 2.72 -2.36 -36.98
CA VAL A 134 3.21 -2.76 -38.32
C VAL A 134 4.74 -2.84 -38.56
N SER A 135 5.64 -2.41 -37.66
CA SER A 135 7.09 -2.63 -37.85
C SER A 135 7.77 -3.32 -36.66
N MET A 136 8.31 -4.53 -36.87
CA MET A 136 9.14 -5.23 -35.88
C MET A 136 10.56 -4.64 -35.87
N PRO A 137 11.09 -4.21 -34.70
CA PRO A 137 12.47 -3.73 -34.62
C PRO A 137 13.48 -4.86 -34.86
N ALA A 138 14.64 -4.53 -35.44
CA ALA A 138 15.75 -5.46 -35.58
C ALA A 138 16.40 -5.70 -34.20
N PHE A 139 16.20 -6.89 -33.64
CA PHE A 139 16.84 -7.31 -32.40
C PHE A 139 18.25 -7.81 -32.71
N LEU A 140 19.26 -7.12 -32.19
CA LEU A 140 20.67 -7.50 -32.36
C LEU A 140 21.07 -8.66 -31.45
N ALA A 141 20.55 -8.67 -30.22
CA ALA A 141 20.80 -9.73 -29.27
C ALA A 141 19.61 -9.91 -28.33
N GLN A 142 19.39 -11.16 -27.92
CA GLN A 142 18.53 -11.54 -26.81
C GLN A 142 19.36 -12.38 -25.85
N MET A 143 19.38 -11.97 -24.59
CA MET A 143 20.14 -12.67 -23.55
C MET A 143 19.19 -13.14 -22.47
N ASP A 144 19.36 -14.40 -22.07
CA ASP A 144 18.79 -14.91 -20.83
C ASP A 144 19.42 -14.16 -19.64
N GLN A 145 18.74 -14.22 -18.49
CA GLN A 145 19.26 -13.61 -17.26
C GLN A 145 20.66 -14.13 -16.94
N VAL A 146 21.55 -13.21 -16.57
CA VAL A 146 22.94 -13.57 -16.24
C VAL A 146 22.93 -14.48 -15.01
N PRO A 147 23.40 -15.75 -15.13
CA PRO A 147 23.47 -16.63 -13.98
C PRO A 147 24.39 -16.03 -12.91
N GLN A 148 23.87 -15.93 -11.68
CA GLN A 148 24.62 -15.40 -10.53
C GLN A 148 25.59 -16.42 -9.93
N ASN A 149 25.67 -17.63 -10.48
CA ASN A 149 26.51 -18.68 -9.90
C ASN A 149 27.97 -18.50 -10.30
N PHE A 150 28.81 -18.22 -9.30
CA PHE A 150 30.27 -18.18 -9.43
C PHE A 150 30.85 -19.56 -9.17
N ARG A 151 31.83 -19.98 -10.01
CA ARG A 151 32.55 -21.23 -9.79
C ARG A 151 33.67 -21.01 -8.75
N PRO A 152 34.01 -22.04 -7.96
CA PRO A 152 35.23 -22.04 -7.15
C PRO A 152 36.47 -21.68 -7.98
N ALA A 153 37.40 -20.91 -7.41
CA ALA A 153 38.53 -20.34 -8.15
C ALA A 153 39.44 -21.41 -8.80
N ASP A 154 39.60 -22.56 -8.15
CA ASP A 154 40.34 -23.73 -8.63
C ASP A 154 39.67 -24.41 -9.83
N GLN A 155 38.39 -24.15 -10.08
CA GLN A 155 37.62 -24.68 -11.21
C GLN A 155 37.54 -23.70 -12.39
N VAL A 156 38.13 -22.51 -12.27
CA VAL A 156 38.20 -21.50 -13.34
C VAL A 156 39.52 -21.68 -14.09
N THR A 157 39.47 -22.45 -15.17
CA THR A 157 40.66 -22.75 -15.99
C THR A 157 40.91 -21.73 -17.10
N ASP A 158 39.91 -20.91 -17.42
CA ASP A 158 39.96 -19.92 -18.50
C ASP A 158 40.01 -18.48 -17.96
N THR A 159 41.06 -17.74 -18.33
CA THR A 159 41.23 -16.33 -17.97
C THR A 159 40.12 -15.42 -18.50
N ALA A 160 39.46 -15.78 -19.61
CA ALA A 160 38.32 -15.03 -20.11
C ALA A 160 37.06 -15.25 -19.25
N ALA A 161 36.85 -16.47 -18.73
CA ALA A 161 35.85 -16.74 -17.72
C ALA A 161 36.10 -15.95 -16.43
N LEU A 162 37.35 -15.93 -15.94
CA LEU A 162 37.72 -15.17 -14.74
C LEU A 162 37.46 -13.67 -14.89
N ARG A 163 37.80 -13.07 -16.03
CA ARG A 163 37.51 -11.65 -16.30
C ARG A 163 36.01 -11.35 -16.31
N ARG A 164 35.19 -12.24 -16.86
CA ARG A 164 33.71 -12.08 -16.84
C ARG A 164 33.17 -12.13 -15.42
N ASP A 165 33.64 -13.07 -14.61
CA ASP A 165 33.19 -13.20 -13.22
C ASP A 165 33.68 -12.03 -12.36
N TYR A 166 34.90 -11.53 -12.59
CA TYR A 166 35.36 -10.28 -11.98
C TYR A 166 34.48 -9.09 -12.32
N GLU A 167 34.10 -8.92 -13.60
CA GLU A 167 33.19 -7.84 -14.00
C GLU A 167 31.83 -7.94 -13.30
N LYS A 168 31.26 -9.15 -13.19
CA LYS A 168 30.02 -9.37 -12.40
C LYS A 168 30.20 -8.92 -10.95
N LEU A 169 31.29 -9.33 -10.29
CA LEU A 169 31.58 -8.95 -8.90
C LEU A 169 31.80 -7.45 -8.74
N ARG A 170 32.50 -6.81 -9.70
CA ARG A 170 32.72 -5.37 -9.71
C ARG A 170 31.41 -4.60 -9.83
N ILE A 171 30.49 -5.04 -10.69
CA ILE A 171 29.15 -4.45 -10.83
C ILE A 171 28.37 -4.57 -9.52
N VAL A 172 28.36 -5.76 -8.91
CA VAL A 172 27.71 -5.98 -7.61
C VAL A 172 28.30 -5.06 -6.54
N HIS A 173 29.63 -4.95 -6.48
CA HIS A 173 30.31 -4.10 -5.51
C HIS A 173 29.98 -2.61 -5.69
N GLU A 174 30.03 -2.11 -6.93
CA GLU A 174 29.67 -0.72 -7.24
C GLU A 174 28.19 -0.44 -6.93
N PHE A 175 27.30 -1.38 -7.26
CA PHE A 175 25.89 -1.28 -6.93
C PHE A 175 25.68 -1.20 -5.40
N HIS A 176 26.25 -2.11 -4.62
CA HIS A 176 26.15 -2.09 -3.15
C HIS A 176 26.76 -0.84 -2.51
N ARG A 177 27.84 -0.28 -3.08
CA ARG A 177 28.47 0.92 -2.53
C ARG A 177 27.58 2.16 -2.68
N GLN A 178 26.79 2.22 -3.75
CA GLN A 178 26.03 3.41 -4.13
C GLN A 178 24.55 3.32 -3.79
N VAL A 179 24.00 2.11 -3.72
CA VAL A 179 22.61 1.87 -3.39
C VAL A 179 22.45 1.81 -1.88
N SER A 180 21.76 2.80 -1.33
CA SER A 180 21.41 2.81 0.09
C SER A 180 20.04 2.18 0.27
N LEU A 181 19.96 1.15 1.13
CA LEU A 181 18.68 0.60 1.59
C LEU A 181 17.90 1.57 2.50
N LYS A 182 18.45 2.76 2.80
CA LYS A 182 17.74 3.83 3.51
C LYS A 182 17.06 4.74 2.49
N GLY A 183 15.89 4.34 2.00
CA GLY A 183 15.11 5.12 1.05
C GLY A 183 13.79 4.44 0.70
N THR A 184 12.91 5.19 0.02
CA THR A 184 11.68 4.64 -0.58
C THR A 184 12.00 3.83 -1.82
N GLN A 185 11.03 3.04 -2.30
CA GLN A 185 11.18 2.29 -3.55
C GLN A 185 11.47 3.20 -4.75
N ASP A 186 10.95 4.42 -4.75
CA ASP A 186 11.17 5.38 -5.83
C ASP A 186 12.59 5.97 -5.79
N ASP A 187 13.13 6.24 -4.59
CA ASP A 187 14.55 6.62 -4.40
C ASP A 187 15.49 5.53 -4.92
N LEU A 188 15.12 4.26 -4.74
CA LEU A 188 15.89 3.12 -5.20
C LEU A 188 15.94 3.06 -6.74
N PHE A 189 14.85 3.34 -7.44
CA PHE A 189 14.84 3.40 -8.91
C PHE A 189 15.76 4.49 -9.46
N GLU A 190 15.79 5.66 -8.84
CA GLU A 190 16.73 6.73 -9.22
C GLU A 190 18.19 6.32 -9.01
N GLN A 191 18.50 5.67 -7.88
CA GLN A 191 19.84 5.16 -7.60
C GLN A 191 20.27 4.08 -8.60
N ILE A 192 19.37 3.15 -8.97
CA ILE A 192 19.63 2.12 -9.98
C ILE A 192 20.00 2.78 -11.32
N LEU A 193 19.24 3.79 -11.77
CA LEU A 193 19.56 4.52 -12.99
C LEU A 193 20.91 5.23 -12.91
N LYS A 194 21.22 5.86 -11.78
CA LYS A 194 22.50 6.53 -11.59
C LYS A 194 23.68 5.55 -11.73
N VAL A 195 23.62 4.39 -11.07
CA VAL A 195 24.64 3.34 -11.19
C VAL A 195 24.77 2.87 -12.64
N ALA A 196 23.66 2.68 -13.34
CA ALA A 196 23.66 2.29 -14.75
C ALA A 196 24.38 3.34 -15.63
N PHE A 197 24.19 4.63 -15.38
CA PHE A 197 24.83 5.72 -16.13
C PHE A 197 26.31 5.93 -15.83
N GLU A 198 26.76 5.57 -14.62
CA GLU A 198 28.17 5.57 -14.26
C GLU A 198 28.94 4.44 -14.96
N LEU A 199 28.28 3.30 -15.17
CA LEU A 199 28.89 2.12 -15.79
C LEU A 199 28.72 2.06 -17.31
N LEU A 200 27.67 2.67 -17.86
CA LEU A 200 27.31 2.58 -19.28
C LEU A 200 27.20 3.98 -19.89
N ALA A 201 27.60 4.11 -21.15
CA ALA A 201 27.55 5.35 -21.91
C ALA A 201 26.15 5.62 -22.52
N ALA A 202 25.10 5.63 -21.69
CA ALA A 202 23.73 5.96 -22.12
C ALA A 202 23.45 7.46 -22.12
N ASP A 203 22.60 7.93 -23.04
CA ASP A 203 22.15 9.33 -23.11
C ASP A 203 20.88 9.54 -22.26
N HIS A 204 19.92 8.63 -22.37
CA HIS A 204 18.68 8.62 -21.59
C HIS A 204 18.42 7.24 -20.99
N GLY A 205 17.71 7.22 -19.87
CA GLY A 205 17.31 6.00 -19.20
C GLY A 205 16.04 6.19 -18.42
N VAL A 206 15.21 5.14 -18.44
CA VAL A 206 13.89 5.13 -17.82
C VAL A 206 13.69 3.78 -17.17
N ILE A 207 13.14 3.79 -15.96
CA ILE A 207 12.56 2.59 -15.36
C ILE A 207 11.04 2.71 -15.42
N LEU A 208 10.40 1.71 -16.01
CA LEU A 208 8.94 1.62 -16.11
C LEU A 208 8.44 0.45 -15.27
N LYS A 209 7.60 0.73 -14.27
CA LYS A 209 6.83 -0.29 -13.55
C LYS A 209 5.84 -0.94 -14.52
N VAL A 210 5.69 -2.25 -14.41
CA VAL A 210 4.66 -3.01 -15.13
C VAL A 210 3.44 -3.06 -14.23
N GLY A 211 2.35 -2.42 -14.66
CA GLY A 211 1.08 -2.43 -13.96
C GLY A 211 0.32 -3.74 -14.15
N PRO A 212 -0.74 -3.97 -13.36
CA PRO A 212 -1.50 -5.22 -13.37
C PRO A 212 -2.23 -5.52 -14.69
N GLN A 213 -2.47 -4.51 -15.54
CA GLN A 213 -3.07 -4.69 -16.87
C GLN A 213 -2.01 -4.71 -17.99
N GLY A 214 -0.72 -4.78 -17.62
CA GLY A 214 0.40 -4.72 -18.56
C GLY A 214 0.73 -3.30 -19.04
N GLU A 215 0.19 -2.28 -18.39
CA GLU A 215 0.53 -0.88 -18.65
C GLU A 215 1.93 -0.54 -18.14
N PHE A 216 2.64 0.34 -18.84
CA PHE A 216 3.96 0.81 -18.43
C PHE A 216 3.85 2.16 -17.73
N ILE A 217 4.23 2.21 -16.45
CA ILE A 217 4.16 3.40 -15.60
C ILE A 217 5.59 3.89 -15.32
N PRO A 218 6.00 5.09 -15.78
CA PRO A 218 7.33 5.62 -15.49
C PRO A 218 7.54 5.77 -13.97
N ALA A 219 8.59 5.16 -13.45
CA ALA A 219 8.97 5.23 -12.04
C ALA A 219 10.19 6.13 -11.81
N ALA A 220 11.16 6.12 -12.73
CA ALA A 220 12.31 7.01 -12.68
C ALA A 220 12.82 7.33 -14.09
N VAL A 221 13.41 8.51 -14.24
CA VAL A 221 13.97 9.00 -15.51
C VAL A 221 15.32 9.66 -15.24
N HIS A 222 16.32 9.39 -16.08
CA HIS A 222 17.63 10.00 -15.98
C HIS A 222 18.17 10.44 -17.34
N HIS A 223 18.87 11.57 -17.35
CA HIS A 223 19.45 12.20 -18.55
C HIS A 223 20.89 12.59 -18.29
N ARG A 224 21.83 12.20 -19.16
CA ARG A 224 23.26 12.52 -18.97
C ARG A 224 23.56 14.03 -19.05
N GLN A 225 22.85 14.76 -19.92
CA GLN A 225 23.15 16.18 -20.22
C GLN A 225 22.13 17.19 -19.64
N GLY A 226 21.27 16.77 -18.70
CA GLY A 226 20.41 17.69 -17.91
C GLY A 226 19.30 18.45 -18.65
N LYS A 227 19.18 18.37 -19.99
CA LYS A 227 17.99 18.86 -20.70
C LYS A 227 16.86 17.84 -20.59
N GLN A 228 15.73 18.23 -20.00
CA GLN A 228 14.46 17.49 -20.08
C GLN A 228 13.98 17.47 -21.53
N VAL A 229 14.46 16.50 -22.30
CA VAL A 229 13.92 16.16 -23.62
C VAL A 229 13.01 14.96 -23.41
N ASN A 230 11.83 14.95 -24.02
CA ASN A 230 10.94 13.80 -23.92
C ASN A 230 11.68 12.51 -24.31
N VAL A 231 11.70 11.52 -23.42
CA VAL A 231 12.18 10.18 -23.71
C VAL A 231 11.09 9.45 -24.48
N MET A 232 11.39 9.13 -25.72
CA MET A 232 10.49 8.41 -26.62
C MET A 232 10.84 6.93 -26.53
N LEU A 233 9.86 6.09 -26.18
CA LEU A 233 10.07 4.67 -25.93
C LEU A 233 9.29 3.86 -26.99
N SER A 234 9.95 2.83 -27.53
CA SER A 234 9.28 1.85 -28.40
C SER A 234 8.50 0.86 -27.55
N ASP A 235 7.17 0.89 -27.66
CA ASP A 235 6.27 -0.05 -27.00
C ASP A 235 6.59 -1.52 -27.37
N THR A 236 7.06 -1.76 -28.59
CA THR A 236 7.44 -3.10 -29.07
C THR A 236 8.64 -3.68 -28.30
N VAL A 237 9.64 -2.87 -27.96
CA VAL A 237 10.82 -3.35 -27.21
C VAL A 237 10.43 -3.65 -25.77
N LEU A 238 9.63 -2.79 -25.14
CA LEU A 238 9.16 -2.98 -23.77
C LEU A 238 8.28 -4.23 -23.65
N LYS A 239 7.28 -4.38 -24.54
CA LYS A 239 6.43 -5.57 -24.60
C LYS A 239 7.23 -6.83 -24.81
N ARG A 240 8.25 -6.81 -25.69
CA ARG A 240 9.10 -7.98 -25.93
C ARG A 240 9.84 -8.42 -24.67
N VAL A 241 10.38 -7.49 -23.89
CA VAL A 241 11.04 -7.79 -22.61
C VAL A 241 10.07 -8.42 -21.63
N VAL A 242 8.85 -7.87 -21.51
CA VAL A 242 7.82 -8.41 -20.61
C VAL A 242 7.35 -9.80 -21.06
N GLU A 243 7.09 -9.99 -22.35
CA GLU A 243 6.63 -11.28 -22.91
C GLU A 243 7.66 -12.39 -22.80
N THR A 244 8.95 -12.06 -22.99
CA THR A 244 10.02 -13.06 -23.04
C THR A 244 10.77 -13.22 -21.73
N GLY A 245 10.74 -12.23 -20.84
CA GLY A 245 11.61 -12.15 -19.66
C GLY A 245 13.10 -12.00 -19.97
N LYS A 246 13.46 -11.70 -21.23
CA LYS A 246 14.85 -11.62 -21.70
C LYS A 246 15.32 -10.19 -21.85
N ALA A 247 16.62 -9.99 -21.66
CA ALA A 247 17.29 -8.75 -21.99
C ALA A 247 17.38 -8.59 -23.52
N VAL A 248 17.16 -7.38 -24.00
CA VAL A 248 17.05 -7.06 -25.44
C VAL A 248 17.99 -5.91 -25.79
N LEU A 249 18.76 -6.08 -26.88
CA LEU A 249 19.55 -5.03 -27.50
C LEU A 249 19.03 -4.76 -28.93
N THR A 250 18.84 -3.49 -29.26
CA THR A 250 18.42 -3.03 -30.59
C THR A 250 19.39 -1.99 -31.15
N ALA A 251 19.59 -2.00 -32.46
CA ALA A 251 20.21 -0.91 -33.22
C ALA A 251 19.32 -0.53 -34.41
N ASP A 252 19.45 0.71 -34.87
CA ASP A 252 18.68 1.20 -35.99
C ASP A 252 19.02 0.47 -37.31
N ALA A 253 17.97 0.23 -38.10
CA ALA A 253 17.89 -0.65 -39.26
C ALA A 253 18.17 0.09 -40.59
N ILE A 254 19.34 0.72 -40.72
CA ILE A 254 19.68 1.54 -41.92
C ILE A 254 20.45 0.75 -43.00
N ILE A 255 20.72 -0.55 -42.83
CA ILE A 255 21.51 -1.31 -43.82
C ILE A 255 20.92 -2.70 -44.11
N ASP A 256 19.80 -2.77 -44.85
CA ASP A 256 19.58 -3.84 -45.82
C ASP A 256 18.51 -3.35 -46.82
N GLU A 257 18.81 -3.37 -48.12
CA GLU A 257 17.90 -2.94 -49.22
C GLU A 257 16.57 -3.72 -49.26
N ARG A 258 16.41 -4.75 -48.42
CA ARG A 258 15.17 -5.51 -48.24
C ARG A 258 14.15 -4.89 -47.27
N PHE A 259 14.47 -3.79 -46.58
CA PHE A 259 13.60 -3.15 -45.59
C PHE A 259 13.23 -1.70 -45.96
N SER A 260 12.35 -1.54 -46.96
CA SER A 260 11.77 -0.23 -47.32
C SER A 260 10.53 0.17 -46.51
N ALA A 261 10.07 -0.66 -45.58
CA ALA A 261 8.83 -0.44 -44.82
C ALA A 261 9.03 0.12 -43.39
N ALA A 262 10.27 0.37 -42.97
CA ALA A 262 10.60 0.85 -41.62
C ALA A 262 10.87 2.37 -41.57
N GLU A 263 10.01 3.19 -42.18
CA GLU A 263 10.12 4.67 -42.08
C GLU A 263 9.94 5.21 -40.64
N SER A 264 9.39 4.39 -39.73
CA SER A 264 8.92 4.83 -38.41
C SER A 264 9.98 4.89 -37.30
N ILE A 265 11.14 4.24 -37.43
CA ILE A 265 12.22 4.29 -36.42
C ILE A 265 13.17 5.47 -36.73
N VAL A 266 13.40 5.72 -38.02
CA VAL A 266 14.20 6.82 -38.58
C VAL A 266 13.66 8.21 -38.20
N ALA A 267 12.35 8.34 -37.96
CA ALA A 267 11.73 9.61 -37.57
C ALA A 267 11.94 10.03 -36.10
N GLN A 268 12.45 9.14 -35.22
CA GLN A 268 12.50 9.37 -33.76
C GLN A 268 13.92 9.51 -33.17
N GLY A 269 14.97 9.28 -33.96
CA GLY A 269 16.36 9.56 -33.55
C GLY A 269 16.97 8.62 -32.50
N ILE A 270 16.33 7.47 -32.23
CA ILE A 270 16.90 6.41 -31.37
C ILE A 270 17.85 5.57 -32.22
N ARG A 271 19.16 5.65 -31.96
CA ARG A 271 20.18 4.97 -32.77
C ARG A 271 20.61 3.61 -32.21
N SER A 272 20.53 3.46 -30.89
CA SER A 272 20.82 2.21 -30.18
C SER A 272 20.09 2.21 -28.83
N ALA A 273 19.51 1.07 -28.43
CA ALA A 273 18.82 0.94 -27.16
C ALA A 273 18.99 -0.45 -26.53
N MET A 274 18.94 -0.49 -25.20
CA MET A 274 18.92 -1.71 -24.40
C MET A 274 17.74 -1.69 -23.45
N ALA A 275 17.13 -2.85 -23.24
CA ALA A 275 16.05 -3.01 -22.27
C ALA A 275 16.24 -4.32 -21.52
N VAL A 276 16.13 -4.27 -20.19
CA VAL A 276 16.25 -5.43 -19.31
C VAL A 276 15.10 -5.46 -18.30
N PRO A 277 14.60 -6.65 -17.94
CA PRO A 277 13.59 -6.77 -16.90
C PRO A 277 14.23 -6.67 -15.51
N LEU A 278 13.51 -6.04 -14.58
CA LEU A 278 13.76 -6.04 -13.15
C LEU A 278 12.81 -7.05 -12.51
N LEU A 279 13.35 -8.19 -12.08
CA LEU A 279 12.56 -9.28 -11.50
C LEU A 279 12.51 -9.18 -9.98
N VAL A 280 11.35 -9.44 -9.40
CA VAL A 280 11.12 -9.60 -7.96
C VAL A 280 10.36 -10.91 -7.79
N ASN A 281 10.88 -11.86 -7.00
CA ASN A 281 10.29 -13.20 -6.86
C ASN A 281 10.04 -13.97 -8.17
N GLY A 282 10.80 -13.65 -9.23
CA GLY A 282 10.64 -14.27 -10.56
C GLY A 282 9.61 -13.59 -11.46
N ASP A 283 8.84 -12.63 -10.94
CA ASP A 283 7.92 -11.81 -11.71
C ASP A 283 8.59 -10.52 -12.19
N ILE A 284 8.25 -10.06 -13.39
CA ILE A 284 8.78 -8.82 -13.95
C ILE A 284 8.04 -7.64 -13.31
N MET A 285 8.69 -6.98 -12.36
CA MET A 285 8.13 -5.82 -11.67
C MET A 285 8.27 -4.54 -12.50
N ALA A 286 9.40 -4.39 -13.17
CA ALA A 286 9.71 -3.20 -13.96
C ALA A 286 10.62 -3.54 -15.15
N VAL A 287 10.75 -2.60 -16.08
CA VAL A 287 11.68 -2.65 -17.21
C VAL A 287 12.63 -1.47 -17.09
N LEU A 288 13.94 -1.75 -17.09
CA LEU A 288 15.00 -0.76 -17.17
C LEU A 288 15.41 -0.59 -18.64
N PHE A 289 15.19 0.60 -19.18
CA PHE A 289 15.45 0.95 -20.57
C PHE A 289 16.53 2.04 -20.65
N LEU A 290 17.52 1.85 -21.52
CA LEU A 290 18.57 2.84 -21.83
C LEU A 290 18.65 3.07 -23.34
N ASP A 291 18.82 4.32 -23.78
CA ASP A 291 19.09 4.66 -25.18
C ASP A 291 20.36 5.50 -25.38
N SER A 292 20.82 5.53 -26.64
CA SER A 292 21.77 6.51 -27.15
C SER A 292 21.27 7.07 -28.47
N ARG A 293 21.34 8.40 -28.60
CA ARG A 293 20.93 9.14 -29.81
C ARG A 293 22.10 9.67 -30.61
N GLN A 294 23.30 9.70 -30.03
CA GLN A 294 24.48 10.28 -30.69
C GLN A 294 25.24 9.26 -31.56
N GLN A 295 25.30 7.99 -31.14
CA GLN A 295 26.10 6.96 -31.80
C GLN A 295 25.24 5.79 -32.30
N ILE A 296 25.53 5.30 -33.50
CA ILE A 296 24.98 4.03 -34.01
C ILE A 296 25.82 2.91 -33.37
N ASN A 297 25.17 1.84 -32.92
CA ASN A 297 25.82 0.75 -32.16
C ASN A 297 26.55 1.25 -30.90
N ALA A 298 25.94 2.21 -30.19
CA ALA A 298 26.48 2.72 -28.93
C ALA A 298 26.62 1.64 -27.85
N PHE A 299 25.81 0.59 -27.95
CA PHE A 299 25.80 -0.52 -27.00
C PHE A 299 26.15 -1.85 -27.68
N SER A 300 26.90 -2.67 -26.96
CA SER A 300 27.32 -4.02 -27.33
C SER A 300 26.65 -5.08 -26.44
N GLU A 301 26.81 -6.36 -26.78
CA GLU A 301 26.40 -7.48 -25.90
C GLU A 301 27.09 -7.43 -24.52
N LYS A 302 28.31 -6.87 -24.44
CA LYS A 302 29.00 -6.68 -23.16
C LYS A 302 28.28 -5.66 -22.31
N ASP A 303 27.79 -4.58 -22.91
CA ASP A 303 27.00 -3.55 -22.22
C ASP A 303 25.66 -4.11 -21.76
N LEU A 304 25.02 -4.94 -22.60
CA LEU A 304 23.80 -5.65 -22.21
C LEU A 304 24.05 -6.58 -21.02
N THR A 305 25.19 -7.28 -20.99
CA THR A 305 25.59 -8.13 -19.86
C THR A 305 25.76 -7.30 -18.57
N ILE A 306 26.40 -6.14 -18.66
CA ILE A 306 26.57 -5.22 -17.52
C ILE A 306 25.20 -4.76 -17.01
N LEU A 307 24.34 -4.31 -17.92
CA LEU A 307 23.00 -3.82 -17.60
C LEU A 307 22.13 -4.92 -16.96
N SER A 308 22.18 -6.15 -17.48
CA SER A 308 21.50 -7.31 -16.88
C SER A 308 22.04 -7.64 -15.48
N GLY A 309 23.35 -7.49 -15.24
CA GLY A 309 23.93 -7.64 -13.91
C GLY A 309 23.40 -6.61 -12.91
N ILE A 310 23.30 -5.34 -13.32
CA ILE A 310 22.70 -4.27 -12.51
C ILE A 310 21.23 -4.59 -12.23
N ALA A 311 20.47 -5.01 -13.24
CA ALA A 311 19.07 -5.35 -13.12
C ALA A 311 18.81 -6.50 -12.14
N ALA A 312 19.65 -7.53 -12.15
CA ALA A 312 19.53 -8.66 -11.24
C ALA A 312 19.77 -8.24 -9.77
N GLN A 313 20.74 -7.35 -9.51
CA GLN A 313 20.97 -6.81 -8.16
C GLN A 313 19.88 -5.83 -7.73
N ALA A 314 19.40 -5.01 -8.66
CA ALA A 314 18.27 -4.12 -8.45
C ALA A 314 16.99 -4.88 -8.07
N GLY A 315 16.72 -6.02 -8.71
CA GLY A 315 15.61 -6.90 -8.35
C GLY A 315 15.64 -7.32 -6.88
N ILE A 316 16.80 -7.80 -6.41
CA ILE A 316 17.00 -8.20 -5.00
C ILE A 316 16.82 -7.00 -4.05
N ALA A 317 17.36 -5.83 -4.41
CA ALA A 317 17.22 -4.63 -3.59
C ALA A 317 15.76 -4.16 -3.50
N LEU A 318 15.00 -4.23 -4.60
CA LEU A 318 13.59 -3.89 -4.67
C LEU A 318 12.74 -4.86 -3.84
N GLU A 319 13.05 -6.15 -3.89
CA GLU A 319 12.41 -7.18 -3.05
C GLU A 319 12.61 -6.89 -1.56
N ASN A 320 13.87 -6.65 -1.15
CA ASN A 320 14.20 -6.33 0.24
C ASN A 320 13.50 -5.05 0.72
N ALA A 321 13.43 -4.02 -0.12
CA ALA A 321 12.73 -2.79 0.20
C ALA A 321 11.23 -3.04 0.40
N ALA A 322 10.59 -3.82 -0.48
CA ALA A 322 9.17 -4.16 -0.36
C ALA A 322 8.88 -4.96 0.93
N LEU A 323 9.71 -5.95 1.26
CA LEU A 323 9.59 -6.70 2.51
C LEU A 323 9.78 -5.82 3.74
N ALA A 324 10.75 -4.90 3.73
CA ALA A 324 10.98 -3.97 4.83
C ALA A 324 9.79 -3.03 5.07
N GLU A 325 9.15 -2.53 4.01
CA GLU A 325 7.92 -1.73 4.10
C GLU A 325 6.76 -2.55 4.67
N GLN A 326 6.58 -3.79 4.23
CA GLN A 326 5.53 -4.67 4.74
C GLN A 326 5.69 -4.91 6.25
N ILE A 327 6.89 -5.29 6.69
CA ILE A 327 7.19 -5.52 8.11
C ILE A 327 6.91 -4.25 8.93
N ARG A 328 7.25 -3.07 8.41
CA ARG A 328 6.99 -1.80 9.10
C ARG A 328 5.49 -1.53 9.22
N ASN A 329 4.73 -1.72 8.15
CA ASN A 329 3.28 -1.52 8.16
C ASN A 329 2.58 -2.49 9.11
N GLU A 330 2.98 -3.77 9.12
CA GLU A 330 2.47 -4.75 10.07
C GLU A 330 2.80 -4.36 11.52
N ALA A 331 4.02 -3.87 11.79
CA ALA A 331 4.42 -3.42 13.12
C ALA A 331 3.62 -2.19 13.59
N VAL A 332 3.37 -1.22 12.71
CA VAL A 332 2.56 -0.03 13.01
C VAL A 332 1.11 -0.43 13.28
N THR A 333 0.49 -1.21 12.39
CA THR A 333 -0.89 -1.71 12.57
C THR A 333 -1.02 -2.49 13.88
N ARG A 334 -0.05 -3.35 14.19
CA ARG A 334 0.00 -4.08 15.47
C ARG A 334 0.08 -3.15 16.67
N ALA A 335 0.93 -2.14 16.63
CA ALA A 335 1.08 -1.18 17.72
C ALA A 335 -0.20 -0.36 17.94
N GLU A 336 -0.88 0.04 16.86
CA GLU A 336 -2.15 0.76 16.95
C GLU A 336 -3.27 -0.11 17.50
N LEU A 337 -3.40 -1.35 17.03
CA LEU A 337 -4.40 -2.30 17.53
C LEU A 337 -4.16 -2.69 18.99
N SER A 338 -2.90 -2.89 19.40
CA SER A 338 -2.54 -3.28 20.77
C SER A 338 -2.88 -2.21 21.81
N ARG A 339 -3.12 -0.96 21.40
CA ARG A 339 -3.59 0.10 22.31
C ARG A 339 -5.05 -0.07 22.72
N PHE A 340 -5.84 -0.79 21.92
CA PHE A 340 -7.28 -0.93 22.10
C PHE A 340 -7.72 -2.39 22.32
N LEU A 341 -6.82 -3.34 22.05
CA LEU A 341 -7.10 -4.77 22.07
C LEU A 341 -5.99 -5.51 22.82
N SER A 342 -6.34 -6.65 23.43
CA SER A 342 -5.32 -7.55 23.96
C SER A 342 -4.42 -8.06 22.82
N LYS A 343 -3.19 -8.47 23.17
CA LYS A 343 -2.24 -9.04 22.20
C LYS A 343 -2.86 -10.17 21.38
N ALA A 344 -3.63 -11.05 22.03
CA ALA A 344 -4.28 -12.18 21.37
C ALA A 344 -5.36 -11.75 20.36
N VAL A 345 -6.15 -10.73 20.69
CA VAL A 345 -7.17 -10.19 19.76
C VAL A 345 -6.49 -9.44 18.61
N ALA A 346 -5.46 -8.63 18.88
CA ALA A 346 -4.69 -7.94 17.85
C ALA A 346 -4.02 -8.93 16.88
N ASP A 347 -3.39 -9.98 17.39
CA ASP A 347 -2.79 -11.06 16.59
C ASP A 347 -3.82 -11.76 15.69
N ALA A 348 -5.00 -12.08 16.24
CA ALA A 348 -6.08 -12.69 15.48
C ALA A 348 -6.61 -11.77 14.37
N VAL A 349 -6.67 -10.45 14.60
CA VAL A 349 -7.08 -9.47 13.58
C VAL A 349 -6.04 -9.35 12.46
N ILE A 350 -4.75 -9.24 12.81
CA ILE A 350 -3.65 -9.09 11.84
C ILE A 350 -3.52 -10.31 10.94
N ASN A 351 -3.68 -11.52 11.51
CA ASN A 351 -3.54 -12.78 10.77
C ASN A 351 -4.79 -13.16 9.96
N GLY A 352 -5.80 -12.29 9.86
CA GLY A 352 -7.03 -12.54 9.11
C GLY A 352 -8.02 -13.48 9.81
N GLY A 353 -7.77 -13.90 11.05
CA GLY A 353 -8.64 -14.75 11.88
C GLY A 353 -9.88 -14.04 12.44
N THR A 354 -10.38 -12.99 11.78
CA THR A 354 -11.51 -12.19 12.28
C THR A 354 -12.85 -12.91 12.19
N GLU A 355 -12.98 -13.94 11.34
CA GLU A 355 -14.21 -14.72 11.21
C GLU A 355 -14.55 -15.47 12.51
N ASP A 356 -13.56 -16.11 13.13
CA ASP A 356 -13.74 -16.84 14.40
C ASP A 356 -14.04 -15.89 15.57
N LEU A 357 -13.59 -14.64 15.50
CA LEU A 357 -13.91 -13.59 16.49
C LEU A 357 -15.32 -13.00 16.30
N ARG A 358 -15.80 -12.94 15.04
CA ARG A 358 -17.13 -12.40 14.69
C ARG A 358 -18.26 -13.34 15.08
N GLN A 359 -18.01 -14.65 15.09
CA GLN A 359 -19.00 -15.61 15.56
C GLN A 359 -19.05 -15.61 17.09
N SER A 360 -20.12 -15.01 17.64
CA SER A 360 -20.42 -15.15 19.06
C SER A 360 -20.60 -16.62 19.40
N ARG A 361 -19.81 -17.12 20.36
CA ARG A 361 -19.85 -18.52 20.78
C ARG A 361 -20.01 -18.66 22.28
N LEU A 362 -20.71 -19.70 22.70
CA LEU A 362 -20.75 -20.09 24.10
C LEU A 362 -19.38 -20.67 24.48
N ALA A 363 -18.76 -20.11 25.50
CA ALA A 363 -17.46 -20.53 25.98
C ALA A 363 -17.38 -20.42 27.50
N GLU A 364 -16.51 -21.22 28.10
CA GLU A 364 -16.14 -21.02 29.50
C GLU A 364 -15.19 -19.84 29.61
N VAL A 365 -15.47 -18.93 30.55
CA VAL A 365 -14.64 -17.77 30.84
C VAL A 365 -14.48 -17.58 32.35
N SER A 366 -13.38 -16.96 32.76
CA SER A 366 -13.24 -16.36 34.09
C SER A 366 -13.30 -14.86 33.96
N CYS A 367 -14.33 -14.25 34.55
CA CYS A 367 -14.57 -12.81 34.47
C CYS A 367 -14.21 -12.16 35.80
N LEU A 368 -13.53 -11.01 35.73
CA LEU A 368 -13.09 -10.20 36.86
C LEU A 368 -13.65 -8.79 36.73
N PHE A 369 -14.12 -8.26 37.85
CA PHE A 369 -14.41 -6.83 38.03
C PHE A 369 -13.59 -6.30 39.19
N ALA A 370 -12.95 -5.14 39.01
CA ALA A 370 -12.23 -4.42 40.06
C ALA A 370 -12.75 -2.98 40.11
N ASP A 371 -13.18 -2.48 41.27
CA ASP A 371 -13.86 -1.19 41.40
C ASP A 371 -13.40 -0.44 42.67
N ILE A 372 -13.21 0.88 42.54
CA ILE A 372 -12.62 1.73 43.58
C ILE A 372 -13.68 2.04 44.63
N ARG A 373 -13.41 1.64 45.87
CA ARG A 373 -14.30 1.89 47.00
C ARG A 373 -14.39 3.38 47.30
N GLY A 374 -15.62 3.89 47.38
CA GLY A 374 -15.88 5.29 47.72
C GLY A 374 -15.46 6.28 46.64
N PHE A 375 -15.28 5.85 45.38
CA PHE A 375 -14.85 6.70 44.28
C PHE A 375 -15.71 7.95 44.10
N THR A 376 -17.04 7.85 44.16
CA THR A 376 -17.94 9.00 44.01
C THR A 376 -17.62 10.11 45.01
N THR A 377 -17.41 9.77 46.28
CA THR A 377 -17.06 10.73 47.33
C THR A 377 -15.67 11.33 47.12
N LEU A 378 -14.72 10.55 46.59
CA LEU A 378 -13.38 11.02 46.24
C LEU A 378 -13.41 11.99 45.04
N ALA A 379 -14.22 11.69 44.03
CA ALA A 379 -14.37 12.51 42.83
C ALA A 379 -15.09 13.84 43.10
N GLU A 380 -15.90 13.92 44.15
CA GLU A 380 -16.53 15.16 44.62
C GLU A 380 -15.55 16.08 45.38
N SER A 381 -14.50 15.53 46.01
CA SER A 381 -13.54 16.31 46.79
C SER A 381 -12.33 16.82 46.00
N ASP A 382 -11.94 16.08 44.97
CA ASP A 382 -10.71 16.34 44.20
C ASP A 382 -11.00 17.14 42.93
N SER A 383 -9.99 17.79 42.34
CA SER A 383 -10.19 18.47 41.06
C SER A 383 -10.40 17.46 39.92
N PRO A 384 -11.18 17.79 38.87
CA PRO A 384 -11.41 16.88 37.74
C PRO A 384 -10.11 16.38 37.08
N GLN A 385 -9.09 17.23 36.99
CA GLN A 385 -7.79 16.88 36.42
C GLN A 385 -7.04 15.86 37.28
N GLU A 386 -7.12 16.00 38.61
CA GLU A 386 -6.51 15.05 39.55
C GLU A 386 -7.23 13.70 39.54
N VAL A 387 -8.56 13.70 39.43
CA VAL A 387 -9.38 12.49 39.28
C VAL A 387 -8.98 11.74 38.00
N VAL A 388 -8.89 12.44 36.87
CA VAL A 388 -8.46 11.83 35.60
C VAL A 388 -7.03 11.28 35.68
N SER A 389 -6.10 12.02 36.28
CA SER A 389 -4.72 11.56 36.47
C SER A 389 -4.65 10.30 37.36
N MET A 390 -5.45 10.26 38.42
CA MET A 390 -5.58 9.11 39.31
C MET A 390 -6.17 7.89 38.59
N LEU A 391 -7.27 8.08 37.85
CA LEU A 391 -7.90 7.02 37.07
C LEU A 391 -6.95 6.46 36.02
N ASN A 392 -6.24 7.32 35.27
CA ASN A 392 -5.27 6.85 34.28
C ASN A 392 -4.13 6.03 34.92
N SER A 393 -3.64 6.45 36.10
CA SER A 393 -2.61 5.71 36.82
C SER A 393 -3.13 4.36 37.32
N PHE A 394 -4.36 4.33 37.84
CA PHE A 394 -5.06 3.13 38.26
C PHE A 394 -5.29 2.16 37.09
N PHE A 395 -5.92 2.63 36.00
CA PHE A 395 -6.19 1.83 34.81
C PHE A 395 -4.93 1.27 34.17
N THR A 396 -3.83 2.05 34.14
CA THR A 396 -2.54 1.56 33.64
C THR A 396 -2.04 0.37 34.47
N ALA A 397 -2.03 0.50 35.80
CA ALA A 397 -1.59 -0.58 36.68
C ALA A 397 -2.48 -1.83 36.56
N MET A 398 -3.81 -1.65 36.47
CA MET A 398 -4.73 -2.78 36.32
C MET A 398 -4.56 -3.47 34.98
N ALA A 399 -4.46 -2.72 33.88
CA ALA A 399 -4.25 -3.26 32.54
C ALA A 399 -2.94 -4.05 32.45
N ASP A 400 -1.86 -3.54 33.01
CA ASP A 400 -0.57 -4.22 33.06
C ASP A 400 -0.66 -5.59 33.75
N VAL A 401 -1.40 -5.67 34.86
CA VAL A 401 -1.64 -6.94 35.56
C VAL A 401 -2.50 -7.89 34.72
N VAL A 402 -3.60 -7.41 34.12
CA VAL A 402 -4.45 -8.23 33.24
C VAL A 402 -3.62 -8.86 32.12
N PHE A 403 -2.80 -8.05 31.42
CA PHE A 403 -1.99 -8.53 30.32
C PHE A 403 -0.86 -9.48 30.76
N ARG A 404 -0.25 -9.25 31.93
CA ARG A 404 0.78 -10.14 32.51
C ARG A 404 0.26 -11.58 32.72
N TYR A 405 -1.02 -11.72 33.05
CA TYR A 405 -1.68 -13.02 33.23
C TYR A 405 -2.43 -13.51 31.99
N GLU A 406 -2.15 -12.92 30.82
CA GLU A 406 -2.77 -13.27 29.52
C GLU A 406 -4.31 -13.11 29.51
N GLY A 407 -4.82 -12.19 30.34
CA GLY A 407 -6.23 -11.80 30.32
C GLY A 407 -6.56 -10.81 29.20
N ASN A 408 -7.82 -10.79 28.80
CA ASN A 408 -8.36 -9.79 27.90
C ASN A 408 -8.97 -8.65 28.72
N LEU A 409 -8.38 -7.47 28.64
CA LEU A 409 -9.01 -6.25 29.16
C LEU A 409 -10.22 -5.94 28.26
N ASP A 410 -11.41 -6.01 28.84
CA ASP A 410 -12.66 -5.81 28.09
C ASP A 410 -12.96 -4.32 27.97
N LYS A 411 -13.20 -3.65 29.09
CA LYS A 411 -13.45 -2.20 29.13
C LYS A 411 -13.28 -1.60 30.52
N PHE A 412 -13.25 -0.27 30.54
CA PHE A 412 -13.39 0.55 31.74
C PHE A 412 -14.84 1.04 31.85
N ILE A 413 -15.46 0.86 33.03
CA ILE A 413 -16.84 1.24 33.33
C ILE A 413 -16.82 2.21 34.49
N GLY A 414 -16.74 3.52 34.21
CA GLY A 414 -16.51 4.51 35.26
C GLY A 414 -15.13 4.30 35.88
N ASP A 415 -15.06 4.00 37.17
CA ASP A 415 -13.87 3.62 37.93
C ASP A 415 -13.65 2.10 38.03
N CYS A 416 -14.53 1.30 37.40
CA CYS A 416 -14.42 -0.15 37.39
C CYS A 416 -13.65 -0.68 36.17
N VAL A 417 -12.82 -1.70 36.37
CA VAL A 417 -12.14 -2.47 35.33
C VAL A 417 -12.85 -3.81 35.14
N MET A 418 -13.18 -4.15 33.90
CA MET A 418 -13.67 -5.48 33.51
C MET A 418 -12.61 -6.22 32.70
N ALA A 419 -12.32 -7.45 33.09
CA ALA A 419 -11.38 -8.33 32.38
C ALA A 419 -11.92 -9.76 32.26
N VAL A 420 -11.49 -10.46 31.22
CA VAL A 420 -11.97 -11.82 30.89
C VAL A 420 -10.79 -12.71 30.49
N TRP A 421 -10.65 -13.85 31.15
CA TRP A 421 -9.79 -14.96 30.73
C TRP A 421 -10.63 -16.02 30.02
N GLY A 422 -10.15 -16.48 28.87
CA GLY A 422 -10.92 -17.28 27.93
C GLY A 422 -10.65 -16.84 26.49
N PRO A 423 -11.57 -17.12 25.55
CA PRO A 423 -11.37 -16.79 24.14
C PRO A 423 -11.00 -15.30 23.92
N PRO A 424 -10.13 -14.98 22.94
CA PRO A 424 -9.53 -15.89 21.95
C PRO A 424 -8.33 -16.71 22.46
N SER A 425 -7.80 -16.41 23.64
CA SER A 425 -6.65 -17.07 24.27
C SER A 425 -7.08 -17.85 25.50
N SER A 426 -7.67 -19.03 25.29
CA SER A 426 -8.13 -19.89 26.38
C SER A 426 -7.01 -20.77 26.94
N HIS A 427 -6.89 -20.84 28.26
CA HIS A 427 -5.98 -21.75 28.95
C HIS A 427 -6.73 -22.62 29.98
N PRO A 428 -6.29 -23.87 30.23
CA PRO A 428 -6.91 -24.71 31.27
C PRO A 428 -6.85 -24.09 32.67
N ASP A 429 -5.87 -23.22 32.93
CA ASP A 429 -5.64 -22.54 34.21
C ASP A 429 -6.16 -21.09 34.25
N ASP A 430 -7.04 -20.70 33.30
CA ASP A 430 -7.69 -19.37 33.27
C ASP A 430 -8.30 -18.94 34.62
N PRO A 431 -8.98 -19.82 35.40
CA PRO A 431 -9.49 -19.45 36.72
C PRO A 431 -8.36 -19.10 37.71
N ALA A 432 -7.24 -19.83 37.67
CA ALA A 432 -6.08 -19.56 38.53
C ALA A 432 -5.37 -18.26 38.12
N ARG A 433 -5.25 -18.00 36.82
CA ARG A 433 -4.69 -16.76 36.27
C ARG A 433 -5.52 -15.54 36.69
N ALA A 434 -6.86 -15.63 36.60
CA ALA A 434 -7.76 -14.58 37.05
C ALA A 434 -7.63 -14.30 38.56
N LEU A 435 -7.50 -15.33 39.40
CA LEU A 435 -7.30 -15.15 40.84
C LEU A 435 -5.92 -14.54 41.18
N ARG A 436 -4.85 -14.98 40.52
CA ARG A 436 -3.51 -14.38 40.70
C ARG A 436 -3.49 -12.92 40.24
N ALA A 437 -4.13 -12.61 39.12
CA ALA A 437 -4.31 -11.25 38.67
C ALA A 437 -5.06 -10.40 39.69
N ALA A 438 -6.16 -10.92 40.27
CA ALA A 438 -6.90 -10.21 41.31
C ALA A 438 -6.05 -9.89 42.54
N LEU A 439 -5.25 -10.85 43.02
CA LEU A 439 -4.34 -10.64 44.15
C LEU A 439 -3.26 -9.60 43.82
N GLU A 440 -2.63 -9.72 42.65
CA GLU A 440 -1.58 -8.78 42.23
C GLU A 440 -2.12 -7.37 41.91
N MET A 441 -3.40 -7.24 41.53
CA MET A 441 -4.07 -5.95 41.44
C MET A 441 -4.15 -5.25 42.81
N GLN A 442 -4.40 -5.98 43.90
CA GLN A 442 -4.37 -5.41 45.25
C GLN A 442 -2.95 -4.94 45.62
N ASP A 443 -1.92 -5.70 45.25
CA ASP A 443 -0.53 -5.32 45.45
C ASP A 443 -0.16 -4.07 44.62
N ALA A 444 -0.60 -4.00 43.37
CA ALA A 444 -0.38 -2.86 42.49
C ALA A 444 -1.06 -1.58 43.03
N VAL A 445 -2.28 -1.69 43.58
CA VAL A 445 -2.96 -0.59 44.27
C VAL A 445 -2.17 -0.15 45.49
N THR A 446 -1.59 -1.08 46.24
CA THR A 446 -0.73 -0.76 47.39
C THR A 446 0.49 0.06 46.98
N GLU A 447 1.16 -0.28 45.88
CA GLU A 447 2.29 0.51 45.37
C GLU A 447 1.85 1.88 44.84
N LEU A 448 0.72 1.95 44.12
CA LEU A 448 0.14 3.24 43.69
C LEU A 448 -0.14 4.14 44.90
N ASN A 449 -0.68 3.58 45.98
CA ASN A 449 -0.94 4.32 47.21
C ASN A 449 0.33 4.85 47.87
N ARG A 450 1.46 4.13 47.77
CA ARG A 450 2.75 4.61 48.27
C ARG A 450 3.11 5.97 47.68
N GLN A 451 2.97 6.11 46.35
CA GLN A 451 3.22 7.39 45.67
C GLN A 451 2.17 8.44 46.03
N ARG A 452 0.88 8.06 46.07
CA ARG A 452 -0.20 8.99 46.43
C ARG A 452 -0.01 9.61 47.80
N VAL A 453 0.36 8.81 48.80
CA VAL A 453 0.60 9.28 50.17
C VAL A 453 1.81 10.23 50.22
N LEU A 454 2.87 9.94 49.47
CA LEU A 454 4.02 10.86 49.34
C LEU A 454 3.62 12.20 48.73
N ASP A 455 2.67 12.19 47.79
CA ASP A 455 2.12 13.40 47.16
C ASP A 455 1.03 14.08 48.02
N GLY A 456 0.80 13.63 49.26
CA GLY A 456 -0.19 14.19 50.18
C GLY A 456 -1.65 13.86 49.83
N LYS A 457 -1.87 12.88 48.94
CA LYS A 457 -3.20 12.46 48.46
C LYS A 457 -3.72 11.28 49.28
N LYS A 458 -5.06 11.14 49.35
CA LYS A 458 -5.71 10.00 50.01
C LYS A 458 -5.44 8.70 49.25
N PRO A 459 -5.18 7.58 49.94
CA PRO A 459 -5.09 6.28 49.31
C PRO A 459 -6.45 5.87 48.73
N ILE A 460 -6.40 5.03 47.69
CA ILE A 460 -7.56 4.39 47.09
C ILE A 460 -7.61 2.92 47.53
N GLU A 461 -8.81 2.37 47.66
CA GLU A 461 -9.02 0.97 48.01
C GLU A 461 -9.88 0.32 46.94
N VAL A 462 -9.65 -0.96 46.67
CA VAL A 462 -10.35 -1.67 45.58
C VAL A 462 -10.99 -2.93 46.13
N GLY A 463 -12.22 -3.20 45.68
CA GLY A 463 -12.88 -4.48 45.86
C GLY A 463 -12.88 -5.23 44.52
N ILE A 464 -12.61 -6.53 44.55
CA ILE A 464 -12.48 -7.35 43.33
C ILE A 464 -13.42 -8.55 43.43
N GLY A 465 -14.13 -8.84 42.33
CA GLY A 465 -15.00 -10.00 42.19
C GLY A 465 -14.61 -10.85 40.99
N VAL A 466 -14.47 -12.16 41.19
CA VAL A 466 -14.09 -13.13 40.14
C VAL A 466 -15.11 -14.25 40.06
N ASN A 467 -15.57 -14.59 38.85
CA ASN A 467 -16.44 -15.74 38.62
C ASN A 467 -16.12 -16.48 37.32
N THR A 468 -16.18 -17.80 37.36
CA THR A 468 -15.91 -18.69 36.23
C THR A 468 -17.17 -19.45 35.83
N GLY A 469 -17.48 -19.47 34.54
CA GLY A 469 -18.65 -20.16 34.01
C GLY A 469 -18.85 -19.97 32.51
N GLN A 470 -19.96 -20.49 31.99
CA GLN A 470 -20.31 -20.34 30.58
C GLN A 470 -20.83 -18.91 30.30
N ALA A 471 -20.34 -18.27 29.26
CA ALA A 471 -20.83 -17.00 28.74
C ALA A 471 -20.71 -16.99 27.21
N VAL A 472 -21.50 -16.14 26.56
CA VAL A 472 -21.37 -15.89 25.13
C VAL A 472 -20.24 -14.88 24.95
N VAL A 473 -19.24 -15.23 24.14
CA VAL A 473 -18.06 -14.39 23.87
C VAL A 473 -17.98 -14.14 22.37
N GLY A 474 -17.70 -12.90 21.98
CA GLY A 474 -17.51 -12.50 20.59
C GLY A 474 -17.62 -11.00 20.39
N TYR A 475 -17.53 -10.55 19.13
CA TYR A 475 -17.85 -9.16 18.79
C TYR A 475 -19.34 -8.87 19.00
N MET A 476 -19.63 -7.88 19.83
CA MET A 476 -20.97 -7.38 20.09
C MET A 476 -21.04 -5.87 19.81
N GLY A 477 -22.20 -5.38 19.40
CA GLY A 477 -22.39 -3.96 19.06
C GLY A 477 -23.06 -3.76 17.70
N SER A 478 -22.91 -2.56 17.13
CA SER A 478 -23.45 -2.21 15.82
C SER A 478 -22.45 -2.54 14.71
N ALA A 479 -22.88 -2.45 13.45
CA ALA A 479 -22.01 -2.65 12.28
C ALA A 479 -20.81 -1.68 12.21
N GLU A 480 -20.92 -0.52 12.86
CA GLU A 480 -19.88 0.52 12.87
C GLU A 480 -19.02 0.50 14.15
N ARG A 481 -19.50 -0.16 15.21
CA ARG A 481 -18.80 -0.22 16.50
C ARG A 481 -18.98 -1.60 17.12
N HIS A 482 -17.95 -2.42 16.93
CA HIS A 482 -17.82 -3.74 17.52
C HIS A 482 -16.90 -3.69 18.73
N GLU A 483 -17.30 -4.39 19.79
CA GLU A 483 -16.51 -4.59 21.00
C GLU A 483 -16.46 -6.10 21.27
N PHE A 484 -15.25 -6.66 21.37
CA PHE A 484 -15.10 -8.06 21.70
C PHE A 484 -15.31 -8.22 23.20
N THR A 485 -16.42 -8.85 23.61
CA THR A 485 -16.84 -8.89 25.01
C THR A 485 -17.49 -10.22 25.37
N ALA A 486 -17.74 -10.42 26.67
CA ALA A 486 -18.46 -11.57 27.20
C ALA A 486 -19.80 -11.13 27.81
N ILE A 487 -20.88 -11.86 27.52
CA ILE A 487 -22.21 -11.63 28.09
C ILE A 487 -22.80 -12.93 28.64
N GLY A 488 -23.39 -12.83 29.83
CA GLY A 488 -24.13 -13.92 30.45
C GLY A 488 -24.24 -13.78 31.96
N ASP A 489 -24.94 -14.72 32.56
CA ASP A 489 -25.08 -14.81 34.02
C ASP A 489 -23.73 -14.92 34.75
N THR A 490 -22.74 -15.53 34.11
CA THR A 490 -21.36 -15.61 34.61
C THR A 490 -20.75 -14.23 34.85
N VAL A 491 -20.92 -13.30 33.89
CA VAL A 491 -20.40 -11.92 33.96
C VAL A 491 -21.15 -11.12 35.04
N ASN A 492 -22.48 -11.25 35.06
CA ASN A 492 -23.32 -10.60 36.08
C ASN A 492 -22.98 -11.07 37.50
N THR A 493 -22.60 -12.33 37.69
CA THR A 493 -22.19 -12.87 38.99
C THR A 493 -20.84 -12.26 39.43
N ALA A 494 -19.86 -12.14 38.53
CA ALA A 494 -18.58 -11.50 38.84
C ALA A 494 -18.76 -10.02 39.27
N SER A 495 -19.56 -9.25 38.51
CA SER A 495 -19.87 -7.86 38.85
C SER A 495 -20.51 -7.72 40.23
N ARG A 496 -21.41 -8.64 40.61
CA ARG A 496 -22.05 -8.63 41.92
C ARG A 496 -21.10 -8.98 43.05
N LEU A 497 -20.22 -9.97 42.85
CA LEU A 497 -19.17 -10.28 43.82
C LEU A 497 -18.29 -9.06 44.08
N CYS A 498 -17.93 -8.32 43.02
CA CYS A 498 -17.18 -7.07 43.14
C CYS A 498 -17.97 -6.01 43.93
N GLY A 499 -19.29 -5.89 43.70
CA GLY A 499 -20.14 -4.93 44.40
C GLY A 499 -20.27 -5.17 45.91
N ILE A 500 -20.09 -6.42 46.39
CA ILE A 500 -20.14 -6.74 47.82
C ILE A 500 -18.75 -6.89 48.47
N ALA A 501 -17.69 -6.98 47.67
CA ALA A 501 -16.32 -7.01 48.16
C ALA A 501 -16.00 -5.71 48.91
N LYS A 502 -15.46 -5.83 50.13
CA LYS A 502 -14.99 -4.67 50.89
C LYS A 502 -13.64 -4.20 50.35
N SER A 503 -13.19 -3.07 50.88
CA SER A 503 -11.85 -2.53 50.62
C SER A 503 -10.77 -3.59 50.81
N GLY A 504 -9.96 -3.80 49.79
CA GLY A 504 -8.85 -4.76 49.81
C GLY A 504 -9.27 -6.23 49.69
N GLU A 505 -10.56 -6.53 49.50
CA GLU A 505 -11.04 -7.92 49.39
C GLU A 505 -11.05 -8.40 47.93
N VAL A 506 -10.69 -9.68 47.76
CA VAL A 506 -10.94 -10.45 46.55
C VAL A 506 -11.99 -11.51 46.87
N LEU A 507 -13.14 -11.45 46.20
CA LEU A 507 -14.21 -12.44 46.32
C LEU A 507 -14.30 -13.29 45.05
N ALA A 508 -14.45 -14.59 45.23
CA ALA A 508 -14.55 -15.56 44.15
C ALA A 508 -15.74 -16.49 44.33
N SER A 509 -16.32 -16.97 43.23
CA SER A 509 -17.33 -18.03 43.29
C SER A 509 -16.70 -19.40 43.56
N GLU A 510 -17.51 -20.34 44.05
CA GLU A 510 -17.12 -21.75 44.20
C GLU A 510 -16.54 -22.33 42.90
N ALA A 511 -17.13 -21.99 41.75
CA ALA A 511 -16.69 -22.49 40.46
C ALA A 511 -15.26 -22.03 40.13
N THR A 512 -14.92 -20.77 40.43
CA THR A 512 -13.58 -20.22 40.24
C THR A 512 -12.58 -20.91 41.16
N VAL A 513 -12.86 -20.96 42.46
CA VAL A 513 -11.95 -21.56 43.45
C VAL A 513 -11.69 -23.03 43.12
N ARG A 514 -12.74 -23.82 42.88
CA ARG A 514 -12.60 -25.25 42.56
C ARG A 514 -11.79 -25.49 41.28
N LYS A 515 -12.00 -24.68 40.24
CA LYS A 515 -11.29 -24.85 38.96
C LYS A 515 -9.89 -24.25 38.95
N SER A 516 -9.60 -23.30 39.85
CA SER A 516 -8.26 -22.74 40.02
C SER A 516 -7.25 -23.76 40.54
N GLY A 517 -7.73 -24.86 41.15
CA GLY A 517 -6.91 -25.89 41.73
C GLY A 517 -6.34 -25.51 43.10
N PRO A 518 -5.45 -26.33 43.67
CA PRO A 518 -4.79 -26.02 44.93
C PRO A 518 -3.81 -24.86 44.79
N GLY A 519 -3.48 -24.21 45.91
CA GLY A 519 -2.50 -23.12 45.95
C GLY A 519 -3.09 -21.73 46.18
N PHE A 520 -4.31 -21.64 46.71
CA PHE A 520 -4.93 -20.40 47.15
C PHE A 520 -5.43 -20.55 48.59
N ASP A 521 -5.12 -19.57 49.43
CA ASP A 521 -5.70 -19.45 50.77
C ASP A 521 -7.08 -18.82 50.65
N VAL A 522 -8.12 -19.58 51.03
CA VAL A 522 -9.51 -19.19 50.82
C VAL A 522 -10.34 -19.40 52.09
N GLU A 523 -11.22 -18.45 52.37
CA GLU A 523 -12.19 -18.49 53.46
C GLU A 523 -13.61 -18.59 52.87
N GLU A 524 -14.35 -19.61 53.29
CA GLU A 524 -15.74 -19.79 52.87
C GLU A 524 -16.66 -18.77 53.56
N LEU A 525 -17.47 -18.04 52.77
CA LEU A 525 -18.43 -17.06 53.27
C LEU A 525 -19.86 -17.62 53.28
N PRO A 526 -20.78 -17.05 54.10
CA PRO A 526 -22.18 -17.45 54.05
C PRO A 526 -22.78 -17.30 52.66
N VAL A 527 -23.60 -18.29 52.25
CA VAL A 527 -24.30 -18.27 50.96
C VAL A 527 -25.08 -16.97 50.79
N LEU A 528 -24.85 -16.27 49.69
CA LEU A 528 -25.58 -15.05 49.35
C LEU A 528 -27.00 -15.43 48.92
N GLN A 529 -27.96 -15.35 49.85
CA GLN A 529 -29.35 -15.77 49.63
C GLN A 529 -30.16 -14.83 48.72
N GLN A 530 -29.66 -13.62 48.41
CA GLN A 530 -30.34 -12.66 47.52
C GLN A 530 -29.46 -12.18 46.37
N VAL A 531 -29.10 -13.10 45.47
CA VAL A 531 -28.67 -12.69 44.14
C VAL A 531 -29.93 -12.45 43.30
N LYS A 532 -30.38 -11.20 43.19
CA LYS A 532 -31.57 -10.81 42.40
C LYS A 532 -31.47 -11.39 40.97
N GLY A 533 -32.25 -12.43 40.66
CA GLY A 533 -32.20 -13.15 39.36
C GLY A 533 -31.71 -14.60 39.41
N LYS A 534 -31.37 -15.16 40.58
CA LYS A 534 -31.07 -16.61 40.76
C LYS A 534 -32.02 -17.27 41.75
N GLU A 535 -32.49 -18.46 41.40
CA GLU A 535 -33.29 -19.33 42.30
C GLU A 535 -32.42 -20.06 43.35
N LYS A 536 -31.11 -20.20 43.10
CA LYS A 536 -30.13 -20.81 44.02
C LYS A 536 -29.06 -19.78 44.40
N GLY A 537 -28.77 -19.65 45.69
CA GLY A 537 -27.69 -18.81 46.19
C GLY A 537 -26.33 -19.22 45.64
N VAL A 538 -25.39 -18.28 45.58
CA VAL A 538 -24.02 -18.53 45.10
C VAL A 538 -23.09 -18.67 46.31
N GLN A 539 -22.45 -19.82 46.43
CA GLN A 539 -21.39 -20.04 47.42
C GLN A 539 -20.18 -19.17 47.04
N THR A 540 -19.71 -18.38 48.01
CA THR A 540 -18.70 -17.33 47.81
C THR A 540 -17.53 -17.57 48.75
N PHE A 541 -16.34 -17.24 48.28
CA PHE A 541 -15.09 -17.37 49.02
C PHE A 541 -14.36 -16.04 49.02
N ARG A 542 -13.73 -15.69 50.13
CA ARG A 542 -12.70 -14.65 50.19
C ARG A 542 -11.35 -15.30 49.89
N VAL A 543 -10.57 -14.69 49.00
CA VAL A 543 -9.24 -15.18 48.62
C VAL A 543 -8.19 -14.28 49.28
N HIS A 544 -7.38 -14.84 50.16
CA HIS A 544 -6.38 -14.09 50.96
C HIS A 544 -5.01 -14.03 50.29
N GLY A 545 -4.65 -15.03 49.49
CA GLY A 545 -3.34 -15.09 48.85
C GLY A 545 -3.13 -16.36 48.03
N ALA A 546 -2.00 -16.42 47.33
CA ALA A 546 -1.53 -17.63 46.67
C ALA A 546 -0.50 -18.33 47.57
N GLU A 547 -0.68 -19.62 47.85
CA GLU A 547 0.30 -20.40 48.60
C GLU A 547 1.54 -20.65 47.72
N LEU A 548 2.72 -20.37 48.25
CA LEU A 548 4.00 -20.72 47.61
C LEU A 548 4.08 -22.24 47.47
N THR A 549 3.91 -22.74 46.25
CA THR A 549 4.21 -24.15 45.94
C THR A 549 5.72 -24.36 46.06
N THR A 550 6.17 -24.85 47.23
CA THR A 550 7.54 -25.35 47.39
C THR A 550 7.73 -26.59 46.52
N SER A 551 8.20 -26.37 45.29
CA SER A 551 8.74 -27.40 44.41
C SER A 551 10.00 -28.00 45.05
N THR A 552 9.81 -29.06 45.85
CA THR A 552 10.91 -29.95 46.25
C THR A 552 10.59 -31.36 45.81
N SER A 553 11.06 -31.72 44.62
CA SER A 553 11.44 -33.11 44.32
C SER A 553 12.58 -33.11 43.32
N ARG A 554 13.75 -32.84 43.88
CA ARG A 554 15.05 -33.23 43.33
C ARG A 554 15.05 -34.77 43.24
N LYS A 555 14.60 -35.32 42.10
CA LYS A 555 14.82 -36.74 41.81
C LYS A 555 16.30 -36.94 41.50
N VAL A 556 17.01 -37.38 42.52
CA VAL A 556 18.26 -38.14 42.40
C VAL A 556 17.89 -39.51 41.85
N ARG A 557 18.30 -39.81 40.62
CA ARG A 557 19.04 -41.03 40.25
C ARG A 557 19.41 -40.99 38.77
#